data_AF-A0QP17-F1
#
_entry.id   AF-A0QP17-F1
#
_cell.length_a   1.000
_cell.length_b   1.000
_cell.length_c   1.000
_cell.angle_alpha   90.00
_cell.angle_beta   90.00
_cell.angle_gamma   90.00
#
_symmetry.space_group_name_H-M   'P 1'
#
loop_
_entity.id
_entity.type
_entity.pdbx_description
1 polymer ?
#
loop_
_entity_poly.entity_id
_entity_poly.type
_entity_poly.pdbx_seq_one_letter_code
_entity_poly.pdbx_strand_id
1 'polypeptide(L)'
;MAPDVRDMRDARRKDMSPIQPPSNRSPGQRNQGPRPAAVRPRDPQAPARGAARGPQRQFDDRPVEYWPTAAIRAALETDDLTVWQRIVAAIKRDPYGRTARQVEEVLETARPYGVSKALSEVLVRTRDHLEASERAEVAKQIQAMLRRSKLAPPEFASRVGVSNEEFATYLEGSVSPRASLLLRMQRLSDRFAKIAAQRSGK
;
A
#
# COMPACT_ATOMS: atom_id res chain seq x y z
N MET A 1 29.83 4.51 35.36
CA MET A 1 30.15 5.93 35.11
C MET A 1 29.45 6.33 33.82
N ALA A 2 28.44 7.19 33.94
CA ALA A 2 27.82 7.92 32.81
C ALA A 2 28.62 9.23 32.58
N PRO A 3 28.36 10.02 31.51
CA PRO A 3 27.14 10.83 31.48
C PRO A 3 26.43 10.95 30.11
N ASP A 4 25.14 11.24 30.25
CA ASP A 4 24.19 11.89 29.33
C ASP A 4 24.45 13.41 29.32
N VAL A 5 24.22 14.12 28.21
CA VAL A 5 23.84 15.54 28.25
C VAL A 5 23.10 15.98 26.98
N ARG A 6 21.85 16.37 27.22
CA ARG A 6 20.98 17.21 26.39
C ARG A 6 21.45 18.66 26.32
N ASP A 7 20.90 19.35 25.32
CA ASP A 7 20.58 20.79 25.29
C ASP A 7 21.74 21.79 25.13
N MET A 8 21.82 22.41 23.95
CA MET A 8 22.25 23.81 23.83
C MET A 8 21.37 24.50 22.79
N ARG A 9 20.38 25.21 23.31
CA ARG A 9 19.67 26.28 22.61
C ARG A 9 20.55 27.52 22.46
N ASP A 10 20.15 28.27 21.45
CA ASP A 10 20.02 29.72 21.42
C ASP A 10 21.24 30.61 21.10
N ALA A 11 20.97 31.37 20.02
CA ALA A 11 21.25 32.77 19.83
C ALA A 11 22.68 33.20 19.47
N ARG A 12 22.78 33.95 18.35
CA ARG A 12 22.91 35.42 18.37
C ARG A 12 23.79 35.94 17.23
N ARG A 13 23.24 36.92 16.51
CA ARG A 13 23.84 38.05 15.74
C ARG A 13 23.32 38.05 14.29
N LYS A 14 22.35 38.90 13.91
CA LYS A 14 22.32 40.38 13.88
C LYS A 14 23.59 40.98 13.25
N ASP A 15 23.41 41.47 12.02
CA ASP A 15 23.37 42.90 11.67
C ASP A 15 24.33 43.34 10.54
N MET A 16 23.80 44.32 9.80
CA MET A 16 24.48 45.37 9.03
C MET A 16 24.99 45.08 7.62
N SER A 17 24.13 45.49 6.68
CA SER A 17 24.40 46.11 5.38
C SER A 17 25.45 47.24 5.43
N PRO A 18 25.88 47.77 4.26
CA PRO A 18 25.32 49.07 3.83
C PRO A 18 25.12 49.21 2.29
N ILE A 19 24.02 49.83 1.84
CA ILE A 19 23.90 51.21 1.26
C ILE A 19 24.32 51.27 -0.23
N GLN A 20 23.39 51.30 -1.20
CA GLN A 20 22.65 52.47 -1.78
C GLN A 20 23.53 53.35 -2.72
N PRO A 21 23.01 54.25 -3.60
CA PRO A 21 21.68 54.38 -4.24
C PRO A 21 21.82 54.84 -5.75
N PRO A 22 21.01 55.75 -6.37
CA PRO A 22 19.98 55.36 -7.33
C PRO A 22 19.90 56.23 -8.62
N SER A 23 18.75 56.15 -9.29
CA SER A 23 18.04 57.20 -10.05
C SER A 23 18.47 57.52 -11.49
N ASN A 24 17.52 57.40 -12.43
CA ASN A 24 16.86 58.62 -12.91
C ASN A 24 15.49 58.39 -13.56
N ARG A 25 14.60 59.38 -13.36
CA ARG A 25 13.20 59.44 -13.81
C ARG A 25 13.03 60.70 -14.67
N SER A 26 12.23 60.58 -15.74
CA SER A 26 11.42 61.64 -16.40
C SER A 26 12.15 62.71 -17.24
N PRO A 27 11.44 63.55 -18.04
CA PRO A 27 10.10 63.48 -18.64
C PRO A 27 10.07 63.84 -20.16
N GLY A 28 8.92 63.71 -20.84
CA GLY A 28 8.72 64.30 -22.17
C GLY A 28 7.30 64.12 -22.71
N GLN A 29 6.46 65.15 -22.52
CA GLN A 29 5.07 65.25 -22.96
C GLN A 29 4.96 66.32 -24.07
N ARG A 30 3.92 66.20 -24.93
CA ARG A 30 3.44 67.06 -26.05
C ARG A 30 3.79 66.50 -27.44
N ASN A 31 2.94 66.49 -28.47
CA ASN A 31 1.58 67.02 -28.66
C ASN A 31 0.97 66.43 -29.98
N GLN A 32 -0.36 66.28 -29.99
CA GLN A 32 -1.32 66.55 -31.08
C GLN A 32 -1.48 65.63 -32.32
N GLY A 33 -2.75 65.24 -32.55
CA GLY A 33 -3.38 65.15 -33.88
C GLY A 33 -4.12 63.82 -34.21
N PRO A 34 -5.45 63.78 -34.34
CA PRO A 34 -6.19 62.62 -34.82
C PRO A 34 -6.51 62.73 -36.32
N ARG A 35 -6.28 61.67 -37.11
CA ARG A 35 -6.84 61.45 -38.48
C ARG A 35 -6.47 60.03 -39.01
N PRO A 36 -7.17 59.47 -40.03
CA PRO A 36 -8.00 58.29 -39.84
C PRO A 36 -7.57 57.05 -40.64
N ALA A 37 -8.22 55.92 -40.28
CA ALA A 37 -8.55 54.74 -41.08
C ALA A 37 -7.52 54.22 -42.11
N ALA A 38 -6.86 53.11 -41.77
CA ALA A 38 -6.34 52.16 -42.74
C ALA A 38 -6.71 50.73 -42.30
N VAL A 39 -7.75 50.20 -42.94
CA VAL A 39 -8.14 48.79 -42.94
C VAL A 39 -6.95 47.95 -43.40
N ARG A 40 -6.55 46.95 -42.62
CA ARG A 40 -5.70 45.86 -43.10
C ARG A 40 -6.45 44.53 -43.01
N PRO A 41 -6.28 43.63 -43.99
CA PRO A 41 -7.15 42.47 -44.18
C PRO A 41 -6.92 41.42 -43.10
N ARG A 42 -8.01 40.74 -42.72
CA ARG A 42 -7.96 39.52 -41.89
C ARG A 42 -7.24 38.43 -42.67
N ASP A 43 -6.10 37.97 -42.16
CA ASP A 43 -5.57 36.66 -42.53
C ASP A 43 -6.57 35.59 -42.10
N PRO A 44 -6.89 34.61 -42.97
CA PRO A 44 -7.72 33.48 -42.58
C PRO A 44 -6.93 32.63 -41.58
N GLN A 45 -7.42 32.67 -40.34
CA GLN A 45 -6.99 31.83 -39.23
C GLN A 45 -6.96 30.37 -39.71
N ALA A 46 -5.75 29.85 -39.92
CA ALA A 46 -5.52 28.43 -40.10
C ALA A 46 -6.25 27.71 -38.96
N PRO A 47 -7.06 26.66 -39.24
CA PRO A 47 -7.59 25.86 -38.15
C PRO A 47 -6.37 25.36 -37.41
N ALA A 48 -6.23 25.80 -36.16
CA ALA A 48 -5.35 25.15 -35.22
C ALA A 48 -5.68 23.68 -35.37
N ARG A 49 -4.78 22.93 -36.01
CA ARG A 49 -4.73 21.48 -35.93
C ARG A 49 -4.52 21.26 -34.44
N GLY A 50 -5.63 21.22 -33.70
CA GLY A 50 -5.68 20.71 -32.36
C GLY A 50 -4.98 19.39 -32.50
N ALA A 51 -3.77 19.34 -31.96
CA ALA A 51 -3.00 18.13 -31.88
C ALA A 51 -4.01 17.11 -31.39
N ALA A 52 -4.37 16.17 -32.26
CA ALA A 52 -5.08 14.97 -31.90
C ALA A 52 -4.10 14.23 -30.99
N ARG A 53 -4.04 14.71 -29.75
CA ARG A 53 -3.37 14.08 -28.65
C ARG A 53 -4.22 12.86 -28.45
N GLY A 54 -3.73 11.72 -28.94
CA GLY A 54 -4.37 10.44 -28.75
C GLY A 54 -4.71 10.21 -27.27
N PRO A 55 -5.44 9.15 -26.92
CA PRO A 55 -5.95 8.89 -25.58
C PRO A 55 -4.87 8.68 -24.48
N GLN A 56 -3.60 9.03 -24.72
CA GLN A 56 -2.44 8.95 -23.84
C GLN A 56 -2.47 9.91 -22.61
N ARG A 57 -3.64 10.33 -22.13
CA ARG A 57 -3.77 11.32 -21.04
C ARG A 57 -4.78 10.92 -19.95
N GLN A 58 -5.11 9.63 -19.80
CA GLN A 58 -6.28 9.23 -19.02
C GLN A 58 -6.03 8.28 -17.85
N PHE A 59 -4.77 7.99 -17.50
CA PHE A 59 -4.48 7.42 -16.19
C PHE A 59 -4.13 8.56 -15.26
N ASP A 60 -5.02 8.79 -14.31
CA ASP A 60 -4.85 9.79 -13.28
C ASP A 60 -3.53 9.54 -12.53
N ASP A 61 -2.74 10.60 -12.27
CA ASP A 61 -1.54 10.50 -11.43
C ASP A 61 -1.89 10.07 -9.99
N ARG A 62 -3.19 10.09 -9.64
CA ARG A 62 -3.71 9.53 -8.39
C ARG A 62 -3.30 8.06 -8.19
N PRO A 63 -3.01 7.63 -6.95
CA PRO A 63 -2.79 6.23 -6.62
C PRO A 63 -3.93 5.33 -7.11
N VAL A 64 -3.62 4.08 -7.49
CA VAL A 64 -4.57 3.14 -8.11
C VAL A 64 -5.76 2.83 -7.19
N GLU A 65 -5.56 2.97 -5.88
CA GLU A 65 -6.58 2.83 -4.84
C GLU A 65 -7.77 3.80 -5.01
N TYR A 66 -7.59 4.88 -5.77
CA TYR A 66 -8.62 5.88 -6.05
C TYR A 66 -9.21 5.78 -7.46
N TRP A 67 -8.79 4.79 -8.25
CA TRP A 67 -9.27 4.66 -9.62
C TRP A 67 -10.69 4.07 -9.67
N PRO A 68 -11.57 4.59 -10.55
CA PRO A 68 -12.85 3.94 -10.82
C PRO A 68 -12.65 2.63 -11.61
N THR A 69 -13.60 1.70 -11.53
CA THR A 69 -13.54 0.40 -12.24
C THR A 69 -13.35 0.57 -13.75
N ALA A 70 -13.96 1.60 -14.35
CA ALA A 70 -13.77 1.94 -15.76
C ALA A 70 -12.32 2.29 -16.13
N ALA A 71 -11.58 2.95 -15.22
CA ALA A 71 -10.17 3.26 -15.45
C ALA A 71 -9.29 2.00 -15.34
N ILE A 72 -9.64 1.08 -14.44
CA ILE A 72 -8.99 -0.24 -14.37
C ILE A 72 -9.25 -1.02 -15.67
N ARG A 73 -10.48 -1.03 -16.19
CA ARG A 73 -10.80 -1.66 -17.48
C ARG A 73 -9.95 -1.09 -18.63
N ALA A 74 -9.90 0.24 -18.76
CA ALA A 74 -9.09 0.90 -19.79
C ALA A 74 -7.58 0.60 -19.63
N ALA A 75 -7.09 0.46 -18.39
CA ALA A 75 -5.71 0.09 -18.11
C ALA A 75 -5.37 -1.34 -18.55
N LEU A 76 -6.32 -2.28 -18.46
CA LEU A 76 -6.11 -3.65 -18.92
C LEU A 76 -6.21 -3.80 -20.44
N GLU A 77 -6.92 -2.88 -21.10
CA GLU A 77 -6.98 -2.78 -22.57
C GLU A 77 -5.71 -2.17 -23.17
N THR A 78 -4.97 -1.39 -22.38
CA THR A 78 -3.75 -0.70 -22.82
C THR A 78 -2.51 -1.54 -22.51
N ASP A 79 -1.54 -1.60 -23.43
CA ASP A 79 -0.24 -2.29 -23.26
C ASP A 79 0.77 -1.45 -22.42
N ASP A 80 0.34 -0.90 -21.28
CA ASP A 80 1.21 -0.09 -20.41
C ASP A 80 1.68 -0.89 -19.19
N LEU A 81 2.91 -1.40 -19.29
CA LEU A 81 3.56 -2.16 -18.24
C LEU A 81 3.69 -1.39 -16.91
N THR A 82 3.88 -0.07 -16.96
CA THR A 82 4.06 0.73 -15.74
C THR A 82 2.75 0.84 -14.96
N VAL A 83 1.63 0.97 -15.66
CA VAL A 83 0.30 0.96 -15.06
C VAL A 83 -0.01 -0.41 -14.47
N TRP A 84 0.32 -1.49 -15.19
CA TRP A 84 0.13 -2.84 -14.67
C TRP A 84 0.95 -3.11 -13.41
N GLN A 85 2.20 -2.64 -13.35
CA GLN A 85 3.03 -2.76 -12.15
C GLN A 85 2.40 -2.05 -10.94
N ARG A 86 1.78 -0.88 -11.15
CA ARG A 86 1.05 -0.16 -10.09
C ARG A 86 -0.17 -0.94 -9.60
N ILE A 87 -0.93 -1.54 -10.50
CA ILE A 87 -2.08 -2.39 -10.15
C ILE A 87 -1.60 -3.62 -9.35
N VAL A 88 -0.56 -4.30 -9.82
CA VAL A 88 0.03 -5.45 -9.13
C VAL A 88 0.56 -5.06 -7.74
N ALA A 89 1.21 -3.91 -7.61
CA ALA A 89 1.69 -3.42 -6.32
C ALA A 89 0.54 -3.15 -5.34
N ALA A 90 -0.58 -2.57 -5.81
CA ALA A 90 -1.77 -2.36 -5.00
C ALA A 90 -2.41 -3.70 -4.57
N ILE A 91 -2.49 -4.70 -5.47
CA ILE A 91 -2.99 -6.04 -5.14
C ILE A 91 -2.09 -6.73 -4.10
N LYS A 92 -0.77 -6.64 -4.25
CA LYS A 92 0.20 -7.21 -3.29
C LYS A 92 0.08 -6.58 -1.91
N ARG A 93 -0.33 -5.32 -1.83
CA ARG A 93 -0.53 -4.60 -0.56
C ARG A 93 -1.83 -5.02 0.12
N ASP A 94 -2.91 -5.22 -0.64
CA ASP A 94 -4.22 -5.60 -0.13
C ASP A 94 -4.95 -6.57 -1.10
N PRO A 95 -4.77 -7.89 -0.94
CA PRO A 95 -5.29 -8.90 -1.88
C PRO A 95 -6.83 -9.06 -1.87
N TYR A 96 -7.47 -8.53 -0.83
CA TYR A 96 -8.93 -8.50 -0.67
C TYR A 96 -9.50 -7.07 -0.75
N GLY A 97 -8.64 -6.08 -0.98
CA GLY A 97 -8.96 -4.68 -1.05
C GLY A 97 -9.75 -4.27 -2.30
N ARG A 98 -10.12 -2.99 -2.33
CA ARG A 98 -10.93 -2.41 -3.41
C ARG A 98 -10.34 -2.67 -4.79
N THR A 99 -9.04 -2.41 -4.99
CA THR A 99 -8.39 -2.58 -6.30
C THR A 99 -8.43 -4.03 -6.77
N ALA A 100 -8.18 -4.99 -5.86
CA ALA A 100 -8.26 -6.42 -6.19
C ALA A 100 -9.68 -6.80 -6.65
N ARG A 101 -10.72 -6.32 -5.94
CA ARG A 101 -12.14 -6.56 -6.33
C ARG A 101 -12.51 -5.93 -7.67
N GLN A 102 -12.05 -4.72 -7.94
CA GLN A 102 -12.29 -4.06 -9.23
C GLN A 102 -11.62 -4.82 -10.38
N VAL A 103 -10.40 -5.34 -10.15
CA VAL A 103 -9.70 -6.16 -11.14
C VAL A 103 -10.46 -7.47 -11.38
N GLU A 104 -10.93 -8.16 -10.33
CA GLU A 104 -11.79 -9.34 -10.48
C GLU A 104 -13.02 -9.07 -11.34
N GLU A 105 -13.77 -8.01 -11.02
CA GLU A 105 -14.97 -7.61 -11.76
C GLU A 105 -14.67 -7.36 -13.26
N VAL A 106 -13.53 -6.72 -13.55
CA VAL A 106 -13.10 -6.49 -14.94
C VAL A 106 -12.72 -7.79 -15.63
N LEU A 107 -12.00 -8.69 -14.93
CA LEU A 107 -11.58 -9.98 -15.48
C LEU A 107 -12.75 -10.93 -15.74
N GLU A 108 -13.82 -10.86 -14.95
CA GLU A 108 -15.05 -11.65 -15.14
C GLU A 108 -15.89 -11.17 -16.32
N THR A 109 -15.94 -9.85 -16.56
CA THR A 109 -16.88 -9.24 -17.51
C THR A 109 -16.28 -8.95 -18.89
N ALA A 110 -14.96 -9.01 -19.05
CA ALA A 110 -14.29 -8.58 -20.27
C ALA A 110 -13.88 -9.72 -21.20
N ARG A 111 -13.65 -9.38 -22.49
CA ARG A 111 -12.95 -10.28 -23.42
C ARG A 111 -11.53 -10.55 -22.89
N PRO A 112 -10.89 -11.67 -23.27
CA PRO A 112 -9.53 -11.98 -22.80
C PRO A 112 -8.56 -10.89 -23.25
N TYR A 113 -8.12 -10.04 -22.32
CA TYR A 113 -7.01 -9.13 -22.53
C TYR A 113 -5.71 -9.94 -22.39
N GLY A 114 -4.64 -9.53 -23.10
CA GLY A 114 -3.37 -10.26 -23.09
C GLY A 114 -2.81 -10.48 -21.67
N VAL A 115 -3.09 -9.57 -20.75
CA VAL A 115 -2.64 -9.62 -19.35
C VAL A 115 -3.64 -10.23 -18.37
N SER A 116 -4.87 -10.54 -18.79
CA SER A 116 -5.92 -11.03 -17.89
C SER A 116 -5.48 -12.26 -17.12
N LYS A 117 -4.90 -13.25 -17.82
CA LYS A 117 -4.41 -14.49 -17.19
C LYS A 117 -3.30 -14.23 -16.18
N ALA A 118 -2.38 -13.30 -16.48
CA ALA A 118 -1.29 -12.96 -15.58
C ALA A 118 -1.81 -12.28 -14.30
N LEU A 119 -2.79 -11.38 -14.42
CA LEU A 119 -3.39 -10.72 -13.27
C LEU A 119 -4.24 -11.66 -12.42
N SER A 120 -5.00 -12.58 -13.04
CA SER A 120 -5.67 -13.67 -12.32
C SER A 120 -4.67 -14.49 -11.50
N GLU A 121 -3.54 -14.86 -12.10
CA GLU A 121 -2.48 -15.63 -11.40
C GLU A 121 -1.86 -14.82 -10.26
N VAL A 122 -1.63 -13.52 -10.45
CA VAL A 122 -1.15 -12.64 -9.38
C VAL A 122 -2.14 -12.60 -8.21
N LEU A 123 -3.44 -12.48 -8.48
CA LEU A 123 -4.48 -12.48 -7.43
C LEU A 123 -4.47 -13.78 -6.63
N VAL A 124 -4.46 -14.93 -7.31
CA VAL A 124 -4.42 -16.25 -6.67
C VAL A 124 -3.16 -16.39 -5.82
N ARG A 125 -1.98 -16.20 -6.40
CA ARG A 125 -0.70 -16.35 -5.68
C ARG A 125 -0.55 -15.42 -4.50
N THR A 126 -1.03 -14.19 -4.62
CA THR A 126 -0.92 -13.22 -3.52
C THR A 126 -1.82 -13.62 -2.35
N ARG A 127 -3.01 -14.19 -2.62
CA ARG A 127 -3.90 -14.71 -1.58
C ARG A 127 -3.37 -15.98 -0.95
N ASP A 128 -2.86 -16.91 -1.74
CA ASP A 128 -2.23 -18.13 -1.22
C ASP A 128 -1.05 -17.79 -0.31
N HIS A 129 -0.25 -16.77 -0.69
CA HIS A 129 0.84 -16.28 0.13
C HIS A 129 0.36 -15.65 1.44
N LEU A 130 -0.72 -14.86 1.39
CA LEU A 130 -1.34 -14.29 2.59
C LEU A 130 -1.84 -15.41 3.51
N GLU A 131 -2.59 -16.39 3.00
CA GLU A 131 -3.08 -17.53 3.79
C GLU A 131 -1.93 -18.35 4.37
N ALA A 132 -0.86 -18.59 3.62
CA ALA A 132 0.34 -19.24 4.14
C ALA A 132 0.99 -18.45 5.29
N SER A 133 1.06 -17.12 5.17
CA SER A 133 1.58 -16.26 6.24
C SER A 133 0.71 -16.29 7.49
N GLU A 134 -0.62 -16.29 7.34
CA GLU A 134 -1.58 -16.38 8.44
C GLU A 134 -1.47 -17.73 9.16
N ARG A 135 -1.36 -18.84 8.40
CA ARG A 135 -1.12 -20.17 8.98
C ARG A 135 0.20 -20.23 9.76
N ALA A 136 1.26 -19.61 9.25
CA ALA A 136 2.54 -19.53 9.96
C ALA A 136 2.44 -18.73 11.26
N GLU A 137 1.67 -17.63 11.29
CA GLU A 137 1.41 -16.87 12.52
C GLU A 137 0.60 -17.68 13.54
N VAL A 138 -0.40 -18.45 13.08
CA VAL A 138 -1.15 -19.37 13.96
C VAL A 138 -0.22 -20.44 14.54
N ALA A 139 0.66 -21.03 13.73
CA ALA A 139 1.64 -22.01 14.21
C ALA A 139 2.57 -21.43 15.30
N LYS A 140 3.08 -20.20 15.10
CA LYS A 140 3.87 -19.48 16.12
C LYS A 140 3.11 -19.31 17.43
N GLN A 141 1.82 -18.97 17.37
CA GLN A 141 0.96 -18.87 18.55
C GLN A 141 0.82 -20.21 19.27
N ILE A 142 0.60 -21.31 18.54
CA ILE A 142 0.50 -22.66 19.11
C ILE A 142 1.80 -23.07 19.79
N GLN A 143 2.94 -22.83 19.14
CA GLN A 143 4.25 -23.10 19.73
C GLN A 143 4.48 -22.27 21.01
N ALA A 144 4.02 -21.01 21.05
CA ALA A 144 4.09 -20.18 22.26
C ALA A 144 3.24 -20.75 23.41
N MET A 145 2.02 -21.22 23.10
CA MET A 145 1.15 -21.89 24.08
C MET A 145 1.79 -23.17 24.63
N LEU A 146 2.42 -23.98 23.77
CA LEU A 146 3.14 -25.19 24.16
C LEU A 146 4.30 -24.85 25.11
N ARG A 147 5.19 -23.92 24.71
CA ARG A 147 6.34 -23.49 25.54
C ARG A 147 5.91 -22.96 26.90
N ARG A 148 4.81 -22.19 26.96
CA ARG A 148 4.26 -21.64 28.20
C ARG A 148 3.65 -22.70 29.11
N SER A 149 3.07 -23.76 28.54
CA SER A 149 2.47 -24.86 29.31
C SER A 149 3.51 -25.76 30.01
N LYS A 150 4.77 -25.75 29.54
CA LYS A 150 5.84 -26.66 29.99
C LYS A 150 5.53 -28.15 29.80
N LEU A 151 4.52 -28.49 29.00
CA LEU A 151 4.20 -29.87 28.63
C LEU A 151 5.07 -30.35 27.47
N ALA A 152 5.28 -31.66 27.41
CA ALA A 152 5.85 -32.27 26.22
C ALA A 152 4.83 -32.19 25.06
N PRO A 153 5.29 -32.08 23.78
CA PRO A 153 4.40 -32.05 22.62
C PRO A 153 3.33 -33.17 22.58
N PRO A 154 3.66 -34.46 22.80
CA PRO A 154 2.64 -35.53 22.76
C PRO A 154 1.63 -35.45 23.90
N GLU A 155 2.07 -34.98 25.08
CA GLU A 155 1.17 -34.77 26.22
C GLU A 155 0.20 -33.61 25.97
N PHE A 156 0.68 -32.54 25.34
CA PHE A 156 -0.15 -31.41 24.95
C PHE A 156 -1.20 -31.84 23.90
N ALA A 157 -0.79 -32.57 22.87
CA ALA A 157 -1.68 -33.11 21.83
C ALA A 157 -2.80 -33.98 22.43
N SER A 158 -2.43 -34.94 23.27
CA SER A 158 -3.37 -35.81 23.97
C SER A 158 -4.39 -35.02 24.81
N ARG A 159 -3.94 -34.01 25.56
CA ARG A 159 -4.83 -33.19 26.41
C ARG A 159 -5.76 -32.27 25.65
N VAL A 160 -5.39 -31.84 24.43
CA VAL A 160 -6.31 -31.07 23.57
C VAL A 160 -7.17 -31.97 22.70
N GLY A 161 -6.90 -33.28 22.67
CA GLY A 161 -7.70 -34.30 21.99
C GLY A 161 -7.43 -34.41 20.51
N VAL A 162 -6.16 -34.32 20.10
CA VAL A 162 -5.71 -34.53 18.71
C VAL A 162 -4.58 -35.56 18.67
N SER A 163 -4.34 -36.16 17.51
CA SER A 163 -3.20 -37.06 17.34
C SER A 163 -1.87 -36.29 17.33
N ASN A 164 -0.76 -36.98 17.57
CA ASN A 164 0.57 -36.36 17.51
C ASN A 164 0.92 -35.87 16.09
N GLU A 165 0.47 -36.60 15.07
CA GLU A 165 0.67 -36.25 13.66
C GLU A 165 -0.11 -34.98 13.31
N GLU A 166 -1.40 -34.92 13.66
CA GLU A 166 -2.23 -33.74 13.43
C GLU A 166 -1.69 -32.52 14.19
N PHE A 167 -1.21 -32.72 15.43
CA PHE A 167 -0.55 -31.66 16.19
C PHE A 167 0.75 -31.19 15.53
N ALA A 168 1.55 -32.09 14.96
CA ALA A 168 2.76 -31.73 14.22
C ALA A 168 2.43 -30.87 12.99
N THR A 169 1.37 -31.18 12.25
CA THR A 169 0.88 -30.36 11.13
C THR A 169 0.54 -28.93 11.57
N TYR A 170 -0.10 -28.78 12.73
CA TYR A 170 -0.41 -27.45 13.29
C TYR A 170 0.85 -26.70 13.75
N LEU A 171 1.86 -27.40 14.26
CA LEU A 171 3.13 -26.79 14.68
C LEU A 171 3.98 -26.34 13.48
N GLU A 172 3.89 -27.06 12.36
CA GLU A 172 4.53 -26.71 11.09
C GLU A 172 3.83 -25.51 10.41
N GLY A 173 2.53 -25.34 10.63
CA GLY A 173 1.72 -24.32 9.96
C GLY A 173 1.23 -24.74 8.58
N SER A 174 1.30 -26.04 8.28
CA SER A 174 0.74 -26.60 7.04
C SER A 174 -0.79 -26.48 7.01
N VAL A 175 -1.45 -26.58 8.17
CA VAL A 175 -2.90 -26.39 8.32
C VAL A 175 -3.17 -25.52 9.55
N SER A 176 -4.20 -24.67 9.49
CA SER A 176 -4.68 -23.95 10.68
C SER A 176 -5.75 -24.76 11.40
N PRO A 177 -5.64 -24.99 12.72
CA PRO A 177 -6.69 -25.64 13.48
C PRO A 177 -7.96 -24.78 13.52
N ARG A 178 -9.11 -25.43 13.66
CA ARG A 178 -10.39 -24.75 13.91
C ARG A 178 -10.32 -23.83 15.14
N ALA A 179 -11.02 -22.70 15.10
CA ALA A 179 -11.01 -21.69 16.17
C ALA A 179 -11.31 -22.26 17.57
N SER A 180 -12.27 -23.18 17.67
CA SER A 180 -12.61 -23.85 18.94
C SER A 180 -11.46 -24.70 19.52
N LEU A 181 -10.59 -25.25 18.66
CA LEU A 181 -9.41 -26.01 19.09
C LEU A 181 -8.31 -25.05 19.60
N LEU A 182 -8.10 -23.90 18.93
CA LEU A 182 -7.20 -22.85 19.43
C LEU A 182 -7.60 -22.37 20.83
N LEU A 183 -8.89 -22.12 21.07
CA LEU A 183 -9.39 -21.75 22.40
C LEU A 183 -9.13 -22.83 23.45
N ARG A 184 -9.22 -24.11 23.08
CA ARG A 184 -8.91 -25.24 23.97
C ARG A 184 -7.42 -25.27 24.30
N MET A 185 -6.55 -25.10 23.30
CA MET A 185 -5.09 -25.01 23.47
C MET A 185 -4.71 -23.85 24.39
N GLN A 186 -5.32 -22.67 24.20
CA GLN A 186 -5.09 -21.49 25.02
C GLN A 186 -5.46 -21.74 26.49
N ARG A 187 -6.68 -22.24 26.74
CA ARG A 187 -7.13 -22.58 28.08
C ARG A 187 -6.26 -23.64 28.74
N LEU A 188 -5.78 -24.63 27.99
CA LEU A 188 -4.85 -25.64 28.50
C LEU A 188 -3.53 -24.98 28.91
N SER A 189 -2.93 -24.18 28.03
CA SER A 189 -1.68 -23.47 28.30
C SER A 189 -1.77 -22.58 29.54
N ASP A 190 -2.85 -21.78 29.66
CA ASP A 190 -3.08 -20.90 30.81
C ASP A 190 -3.20 -21.67 32.13
N ARG A 191 -3.90 -22.81 32.13
CA ARG A 191 -4.05 -23.65 33.33
C ARG A 191 -2.70 -24.18 33.80
N PHE A 192 -1.89 -24.73 32.89
CA PHE A 192 -0.58 -25.28 33.25
C PHE A 192 0.43 -24.20 33.64
N ALA A 193 0.38 -23.03 32.99
CA ALA A 193 1.19 -21.89 33.38
C ALA A 193 0.89 -21.42 34.82
N LYS A 194 -0.40 -21.39 35.21
CA LYS A 194 -0.82 -21.04 36.59
C LYS A 194 -0.31 -22.06 37.60
N ILE A 195 -0.45 -23.36 37.31
CA ILE A 195 0.04 -24.44 38.19
C ILE A 195 1.56 -24.37 38.34
N ALA A 196 2.29 -24.11 37.25
CA ALA A 196 3.75 -23.96 37.29
C ALA A 196 4.17 -22.76 38.15
N ALA A 197 3.51 -21.60 37.99
CA ALA A 197 3.81 -20.41 38.77
C ALA A 197 3.55 -20.61 40.29
N GLN A 198 2.47 -21.31 40.65
CA GLN A 198 2.18 -21.65 42.06
C GLN A 198 3.25 -22.55 42.68
N ARG A 199 3.88 -23.43 41.89
CA ARG A 199 4.96 -24.31 42.35
C ARG A 199 6.30 -23.60 42.49
N SER A 200 6.56 -22.56 41.68
CA SER A 200 7.81 -21.78 41.74
C SER A 200 7.79 -20.68 42.81
N GLY A 201 6.62 -20.29 43.32
CA GLY A 201 6.47 -19.30 44.39
C GLY A 201 6.49 -19.88 45.81
N LYS A 202 6.71 -21.19 45.95
CA LYS A 202 6.85 -21.91 47.22
C LYS A 202 8.28 -22.38 47.37
#